data_AF-A0A945RBG9-F1
#
_entry.id   AF-A0A945RBG9-F1
#
_cell.length_a   1.000
_cell.length_b   1.000
_cell.length_c   1.000
_cell.angle_alpha   90.00
_cell.angle_beta   90.00
_cell.angle_gamma   90.00
#
_symmetry.space_group_name_H-M   'P 1'
#
loop_
_entity.id
_entity.type
_entity.pdbx_description
1 polymer ?
#
loop_
_entity_poly.entity_id
_entity_poly.type
_entity_poly.pdbx_seq_one_letter_code
_entity_poly.pdbx_strand_id
1 'polypeptide(L)'
;MNSFTNTQRTITIAYGPGYANNRVWNDIKSKLLIPTEIVSITAAKRYSPALILLDNHLTREMKLAQWVEEFPDAIFLCTETMDLEVDLILSNSLPYKQTIKLLEMACYQWLLKAEKTERAKQRDTSFRYLNKLAD
;
A
#
# COMPACT_ATOMS: atom_id res chain seq x y z
N MET A 1 -19.00 -23.08 12.69
CA MET A 1 -18.76 -22.87 11.25
C MET A 1 -18.53 -21.37 11.05
N ASN A 2 -17.27 -20.92 11.12
CA ASN A 2 -16.95 -19.53 10.82
C ASN A 2 -16.60 -19.45 9.34
N SER A 3 -17.59 -19.01 8.56
CA SER A 3 -17.40 -18.63 7.17
C SER A 3 -16.44 -17.45 7.15
N PHE A 4 -15.14 -17.72 7.00
CA PHE A 4 -14.21 -16.73 6.48
C PHE A 4 -14.68 -16.43 5.07
N THR A 5 -15.60 -15.47 4.93
CA THR A 5 -15.85 -14.81 3.66
C THR A 5 -14.55 -14.12 3.31
N ASN A 6 -13.65 -14.85 2.66
CA ASN A 6 -12.48 -14.33 2.01
C ASN A 6 -12.99 -13.60 0.77
N THR A 7 -13.64 -12.45 0.99
CA THR A 7 -13.84 -11.46 -0.07
C THR A 7 -12.45 -11.15 -0.57
N GLN A 8 -12.12 -11.64 -1.75
CA GLN A 8 -10.85 -11.37 -2.42
C GLN A 8 -10.64 -9.86 -2.44
N ARG A 9 -9.87 -9.34 -1.47
CA ARG A 9 -9.57 -7.91 -1.37
C ARG A 9 -8.63 -7.56 -2.51
N THR A 10 -9.09 -6.69 -3.39
CA THR A 10 -8.23 -6.06 -4.37
C THR A 10 -7.27 -5.12 -3.65
N ILE A 11 -5.99 -5.17 -4.02
CA ILE A 11 -4.90 -4.36 -3.50
C ILE A 11 -4.54 -3.36 -4.59
N THR A 12 -4.74 -2.07 -4.31
CA THR A 12 -4.29 -1.01 -5.22
C THR A 12 -2.83 -0.70 -4.96
N ILE A 13 -2.03 -0.72 -6.02
CA ILE A 13 -0.63 -0.28 -6.03
C ILE A 13 -0.61 1.07 -6.75
N ALA A 14 -0.51 2.15 -6.00
CA ALA A 14 -0.36 3.47 -6.57
C ALA A 14 1.09 3.72 -6.96
N TYR A 15 1.33 4.35 -8.11
CA TYR A 15 2.66 4.77 -8.54
C TYR A 15 2.64 6.17 -9.14
N GLY A 16 3.73 6.91 -8.94
CA GLY A 16 3.92 8.23 -9.55
C GLY A 16 4.16 8.17 -11.07
N PRO A 17 3.90 9.28 -11.79
CA PRO A 17 3.93 9.31 -13.27
C PRO A 17 5.29 8.94 -13.87
N GLY A 18 6.38 9.15 -13.13
CA GLY A 18 7.74 8.76 -13.54
C GLY A 18 7.90 7.27 -13.84
N TYR A 19 6.97 6.42 -13.39
CA TYR A 19 7.00 4.97 -13.61
C TYR A 19 5.93 4.47 -14.58
N ALA A 20 5.07 5.32 -15.14
CA ALA A 20 3.93 4.90 -15.98
C ALA A 20 4.33 4.00 -17.16
N ASN A 21 5.50 4.26 -17.77
CA ASN A 21 6.01 3.49 -18.90
C ASN A 21 6.72 2.18 -18.52
N ASN A 22 6.74 1.80 -17.23
CA ASN A 22 7.42 0.58 -16.80
C ASN A 22 6.59 -0.67 -17.14
N ARG A 23 7.21 -1.62 -17.86
CA ARG A 23 6.59 -2.91 -18.23
C ARG A 23 6.07 -3.74 -17.05
N VAL A 24 6.59 -3.50 -15.83
CA VAL A 24 6.17 -4.23 -14.63
C VAL A 24 4.65 -4.17 -14.41
N TRP A 25 4.01 -3.04 -14.74
CA TRP A 25 2.56 -2.87 -14.54
C TRP A 25 1.73 -3.77 -15.46
N ASN A 26 2.19 -3.98 -16.69
CA ASN A 26 1.51 -4.83 -17.68
C ASN A 26 1.63 -6.32 -17.33
N ASP A 27 2.72 -6.70 -16.66
CA ASP A 27 3.01 -8.09 -16.33
C ASP A 27 2.49 -8.52 -14.96
N ILE A 28 1.86 -7.61 -14.20
CA ILE A 28 1.08 -7.98 -13.02
C ILE A 28 -0.17 -8.72 -13.50
N LYS A 29 -0.06 -10.05 -13.60
CA LYS A 29 -1.14 -10.93 -14.09
C LYS A 29 -2.25 -11.20 -13.06
N SER A 30 -2.14 -10.64 -11.86
CA SER A 30 -3.10 -10.85 -10.80
C SER A 30 -4.31 -9.93 -10.98
N LYS A 31 -5.52 -10.50 -11.06
CA LYS A 31 -6.77 -9.73 -11.03
C LYS A 31 -7.01 -9.00 -9.70
N LEU A 32 -6.24 -9.34 -8.67
CA LEU A 32 -6.36 -8.77 -7.33
C LEU A 32 -5.42 -7.59 -7.11
N LEU A 33 -4.39 -7.43 -7.95
CA LEU A 33 -3.48 -6.29 -7.86
C LEU A 33 -3.89 -5.28 -8.92
N ILE A 34 -4.15 -4.04 -8.51
CA ILE A 34 -4.61 -2.98 -9.41
C ILE A 34 -3.53 -1.88 -9.43
N PRO A 35 -2.60 -1.91 -10.39
CA PRO A 35 -1.65 -0.83 -10.61
C PRO A 35 -2.42 0.42 -11.04
N THR A 36 -2.21 1.54 -10.35
CA THR A 36 -2.91 2.79 -10.62
C THR A 36 -1.90 3.94 -10.63
N GLU A 37 -1.79 4.63 -11.75
CA GLU A 37 -1.04 5.87 -11.80
C GLU A 37 -1.76 6.95 -10.97
N ILE A 38 -1.02 7.65 -10.13
CA ILE A 38 -1.51 8.80 -9.38
C ILE A 38 -0.64 10.01 -9.67
N VAL A 39 -1.28 11.15 -9.89
CA VAL A 39 -0.60 12.44 -10.13
C VAL A 39 -0.68 13.38 -8.93
N SER A 40 -1.49 13.05 -7.92
CA SER A 40 -1.71 13.90 -6.75
C SER A 40 -2.22 13.14 -5.52
N ILE A 41 -2.19 13.80 -4.36
CA ILE A 41 -2.78 13.25 -3.13
C ILE A 41 -4.28 13.02 -3.28
N THR A 42 -5.00 13.90 -3.97
CA THR A 42 -6.45 13.76 -4.16
C THR A 42 -6.78 12.51 -4.96
N ALA A 43 -5.97 12.19 -5.98
CA ALA A 43 -6.09 10.94 -6.72
C ALA A 43 -5.82 9.75 -5.79
N ALA A 44 -4.73 9.78 -5.01
CA ALA A 44 -4.39 8.72 -4.07
C ALA A 44 -5.51 8.46 -3.05
N LYS A 45 -6.11 9.51 -2.46
CA LYS A 45 -7.23 9.37 -1.49
C LYS A 45 -8.46 8.68 -2.08
N ARG A 46 -8.72 8.87 -3.38
CA ARG A 46 -9.86 8.21 -4.06
C ARG A 46 -9.66 6.70 -4.16
N TYR A 47 -8.42 6.25 -4.34
CA TYR A 47 -8.11 4.84 -4.58
C TYR A 47 -7.68 4.08 -3.32
N SER A 48 -7.44 4.78 -2.21
CA SER A 48 -6.99 4.22 -0.92
C SER A 48 -5.91 3.14 -1.09
N PRO A 49 -4.76 3.48 -1.68
CA PRO A 49 -3.76 2.50 -2.06
C PRO A 49 -3.13 1.80 -0.86
N ALA A 50 -2.83 0.52 -1.05
CA ALA A 50 -2.10 -0.28 -0.09
C ALA A 50 -0.59 -0.03 -0.19
N LEU A 51 -0.11 0.15 -1.42
CA LEU A 51 1.29 0.44 -1.72
C LEU A 51 1.35 1.77 -2.48
N ILE A 52 2.31 2.62 -2.15
CA ILE A 52 2.54 3.89 -2.83
C ILE A 52 4.00 3.97 -3.25
N LEU A 53 4.24 3.86 -4.56
CA LEU A 53 5.55 4.08 -5.16
C LEU A 53 5.72 5.58 -5.49
N LEU A 54 6.49 6.27 -4.64
CA LEU A 54 6.78 7.69 -4.79
C LEU A 54 7.78 7.92 -5.92
N ASP A 55 7.59 9.03 -6.62
CA ASP A 55 8.52 9.58 -7.60
C ASP A 55 8.77 11.07 -7.30
N ASN A 56 9.63 11.70 -8.10
CA ASN A 56 9.95 13.12 -7.93
C ASN A 56 8.76 14.05 -8.20
N HIS A 57 7.72 13.60 -8.91
CA HIS A 57 6.52 14.40 -9.13
C HIS A 57 5.70 14.51 -7.84
N LEU A 58 5.40 13.36 -7.22
CA LEU A 58 4.59 13.30 -6.00
C LEU A 58 5.29 13.95 -4.80
N THR A 59 6.62 13.85 -4.71
CA THR A 59 7.39 14.43 -3.60
C THR A 59 7.60 15.94 -3.71
N ARG A 60 7.43 16.51 -4.91
CA ARG A 60 7.40 17.98 -5.10
C ARG A 60 6.08 18.57 -4.62
N GLU A 61 4.97 17.86 -4.80
CA GLU A 61 3.66 18.29 -4.32
C GLU A 61 3.58 18.23 -2.80
N MET A 62 4.09 17.15 -2.21
CA MET A 62 3.93 16.89 -0.78
C MET A 62 5.11 16.09 -0.22
N LYS A 63 5.59 16.48 0.97
CA LYS A 63 6.73 15.81 1.63
C LYS A 63 6.33 14.42 2.12
N LEU A 64 7.31 13.52 2.24
CA LEU A 64 7.08 12.14 2.70
C LEU A 64 6.33 12.08 4.05
N ALA A 65 6.69 12.91 5.03
CA ALA A 65 6.02 12.90 6.33
C ALA A 65 4.50 13.12 6.22
N GLN A 66 4.08 14.03 5.33
CA GLN A 66 2.65 14.31 5.09
C GLN A 66 1.98 13.16 4.32
N TRP A 67 2.70 12.49 3.41
CA TRP A 67 2.21 11.26 2.77
C TRP A 67 1.96 10.16 3.80
N VAL A 68 2.88 9.96 4.75
CA VAL A 68 2.75 8.95 5.82
C VAL A 68 1.59 9.28 6.77
N GLU A 69 1.39 10.55 7.11
CA GLU A 69 0.25 10.99 7.93
C GLU A 69 -1.10 10.71 7.25
N GLU A 70 -1.17 10.93 5.93
CA GLU A 70 -2.41 10.76 5.16
C GLU A 70 -2.71 9.30 4.81
N PHE A 71 -1.67 8.47 4.68
CA PHE A 71 -1.79 7.04 4.38
C PHE A 71 -0.98 6.19 5.38
N PRO A 72 -1.34 6.18 6.67
CA PRO A 72 -0.56 5.52 7.73
C PRO A 72 -0.50 4.00 7.60
N ASP A 73 -1.48 3.42 6.89
CA ASP A 73 -1.54 1.98 6.63
C ASP A 73 -0.82 1.56 5.35
N ALA A 74 -0.49 2.49 4.46
CA ALA A 74 0.20 2.18 3.21
C ALA A 74 1.65 1.77 3.46
N ILE A 75 2.19 0.99 2.52
CA ILE A 75 3.63 0.73 2.42
C ILE A 75 4.20 1.66 1.36
N PHE A 76 5.21 2.43 1.73
CA PHE A 76 5.87 3.39 0.85
C PHE A 76 7.09 2.77 0.18
N LEU A 77 7.19 3.01 -1.14
CA LEU A 77 8.29 2.57 -1.96
C LEU A 77 8.92 3.76 -2.67
N CYS A 78 10.21 3.70 -2.94
CA CYS A 78 10.90 4.67 -3.81
C CYS A 78 12.06 3.99 -4.53
N THR A 79 12.69 4.66 -5.49
CA THR A 79 13.98 4.21 -6.04
C THR A 79 15.14 4.76 -5.21
N GLU A 80 16.29 4.09 -5.26
CA GLU A 80 17.53 4.50 -4.56
C GLU A 80 17.93 5.97 -4.84
N THR A 81 17.66 6.48 -6.05
CA THR A 81 17.95 7.88 -6.45
C THR A 81 17.16 8.93 -5.70
N MET A 82 16.06 8.55 -5.05
CA MET A 82 15.22 9.51 -4.34
C MET A 82 15.74 9.86 -2.96
N ASP A 83 16.62 9.04 -2.38
CA ASP A 83 17.20 9.25 -1.05
C ASP A 83 16.15 9.55 0.02
N LEU A 84 15.10 8.72 0.05
CA LEU A 84 14.00 8.83 1.01
C LEU A 84 14.00 7.65 1.98
N GLU A 85 13.71 7.94 3.25
CA GLU A 85 13.52 6.93 4.29
C GLU A 85 12.10 6.35 4.21
N VAL A 86 11.90 5.39 3.30
CA VAL A 86 10.63 4.68 3.08
C VAL A 86 10.71 3.22 3.53
N ASP A 87 9.57 2.52 3.54
CA ASP A 87 9.51 1.10 3.94
C ASP A 87 10.32 0.18 3.02
N LEU A 88 10.37 0.46 1.71
CA LEU A 88 11.10 -0.35 0.74
C LEU A 88 11.76 0.47 -0.37
N ILE A 89 13.07 0.33 -0.50
CA ILE A 89 13.84 0.98 -1.57
C ILE A 89 14.05 -0.02 -2.73
N LEU A 90 13.67 0.40 -3.94
CA LEU A 90 13.84 -0.33 -5.18
C LEU A 90 15.10 0.15 -5.93
N SER A 91 15.73 -0.74 -6.69
CA SER A 91 16.85 -0.33 -7.56
C SER A 91 16.38 0.64 -8.64
N ASN A 92 17.21 1.64 -8.95
CA ASN A 92 16.94 2.67 -9.96
C ASN A 92 16.60 2.14 -11.35
N SER A 93 17.22 1.01 -11.73
CA SER A 93 16.97 0.38 -13.03
C SER A 93 15.68 -0.44 -13.07
N LEU A 94 15.01 -0.58 -11.91
CA LEU A 94 13.85 -1.43 -11.69
C LEU A 94 13.97 -2.79 -12.41
N PRO A 95 14.99 -3.62 -12.08
CA PRO A 95 15.19 -4.91 -12.72
C PRO A 95 13.94 -5.77 -12.55
N TYR A 96 13.30 -6.08 -13.66
CA TYR A 96 11.97 -6.68 -13.71
C TYR A 96 11.71 -7.81 -12.69
N LYS A 97 12.57 -8.85 -12.67
CA LYS A 97 12.39 -10.00 -11.75
C LYS A 97 12.49 -9.61 -10.28
N GLN A 98 13.35 -8.64 -9.96
CA GLN A 98 13.54 -8.15 -8.60
C GLN A 98 12.35 -7.27 -8.20
N THR A 99 11.97 -6.32 -9.06
CA THR A 99 10.86 -5.40 -8.81
C THR A 99 9.55 -6.15 -8.59
N ILE A 100 9.23 -7.16 -9.40
CA ILE A 100 8.02 -7.97 -9.20
C ILE A 100 8.03 -8.64 -7.83
N LYS A 101 9.12 -9.33 -7.48
CA LYS A 101 9.21 -10.02 -6.18
C LYS A 101 9.08 -9.06 -5.01
N LEU A 102 9.68 -7.87 -5.11
CA LEU A 102 9.60 -6.85 -4.08
C LEU A 102 8.17 -6.30 -3.95
N LEU A 103 7.47 -6.06 -5.06
CA LEU A 103 6.06 -5.67 -5.05
C LEU A 103 5.16 -6.76 -4.46
N GLU A 104 5.38 -8.03 -4.80
CA GLU A 104 4.65 -9.17 -4.24
C GLU A 104 4.85 -9.26 -2.71
N MET A 105 6.10 -9.15 -2.26
CA MET A 105 6.44 -9.15 -0.84
C MET A 105 5.79 -7.98 -0.09
N ALA A 106 5.82 -6.77 -0.66
CA ALA A 106 5.18 -5.60 -0.09
C ALA A 106 3.65 -5.78 -0.01
N CYS A 107 3.01 -6.32 -1.04
CA CYS A 107 1.58 -6.65 -1.00
C CYS A 107 1.26 -7.63 0.14
N TYR A 108 2.07 -8.66 0.33
CA TYR A 108 1.90 -9.63 1.41
C TYR A 108 2.11 -9.00 2.80
N GLN A 109 3.14 -8.16 2.97
CA GLN A 109 3.39 -7.45 4.22
C GLN A 109 2.22 -6.52 4.58
N TRP A 110 1.66 -5.80 3.59
CA TRP A 110 0.49 -4.96 3.80
C TRP A 110 -0.72 -5.79 4.24
N LEU A 111 -0.97 -6.93 3.58
CA LEU A 111 -2.07 -7.81 3.93
C LEU A 111 -1.97 -8.30 5.39
N LEU A 112 -0.77 -8.70 5.82
CA LEU A 112 -0.53 -9.10 7.21
C LEU A 112 -0.73 -7.94 8.20
N LYS A 113 -0.29 -6.71 7.85
CA LYS A 113 -0.53 -5.51 8.66
C LYS A 113 -2.03 -5.24 8.79
N ALA A 114 -2.75 -5.25 7.68
CA ALA A 114 -4.20 -5.03 7.64
C ALA A 114 -4.96 -6.05 8.47
N GLU A 115 -4.63 -7.35 8.38
CA GLU A 115 -5.26 -8.38 9.20
C GLU A 115 -5.02 -8.18 10.70
N LYS A 116 -3.80 -7.82 11.09
CA LYS A 116 -3.48 -7.53 12.50
C LYS A 116 -4.29 -6.34 13.02
N THR A 117 -4.36 -5.26 12.24
CA THR A 117 -5.15 -4.06 12.57
C THR A 117 -6.63 -4.40 12.72
N GLU A 118 -7.20 -5.18 11.80
CA GLU A 118 -8.60 -5.59 11.89
C GLU A 118 -8.89 -6.49 13.10
N ARG A 119 -8.00 -7.44 13.41
CA ARG A 119 -8.13 -8.28 14.63
C ARG A 119 -8.03 -7.45 15.91
N ALA A 120 -7.17 -6.43 15.94
CA ALA A 120 -7.04 -5.53 17.08
C ALA A 120 -8.33 -4.73 17.30
N LYS A 121 -8.93 -4.15 16.23
CA LYS A 121 -10.21 -3.45 16.29
C LYS A 121 -11.34 -4.35 16.80
N GLN A 122 -11.42 -5.58 16.30
CA GLN A 122 -12.42 -6.55 16.76
C GLN A 122 -12.30 -6.82 18.27
N ARG A 123 -11.09 -7.07 18.77
CA ARG A 123 -10.86 -7.26 20.21
C ARG A 123 -11.29 -6.05 21.04
N ASP A 124 -10.91 -4.84 20.62
CA ASP A 124 -11.27 -3.61 21.33
C ASP A 124 -12.80 -3.41 21.40
N THR A 125 -13.49 -3.65 20.28
CA THR A 125 -14.96 -3.59 20.27
C THR A 125 -15.60 -4.64 21.18
N SER A 126 -15.08 -5.87 21.19
CA SER A 126 -15.58 -6.93 22.08
C SER A 126 -15.40 -6.57 23.56
N PHE A 127 -14.24 -6.03 23.94
CA PHE A 127 -14.00 -5.55 25.31
C PHE A 127 -14.97 -4.42 25.69
N ARG A 128 -15.20 -3.47 24.78
CA ARG A 128 -16.16 -2.38 25.00
C ARG A 128 -17.60 -2.89 25.18
N TYR A 129 -18.02 -3.91 24.44
CA TYR A 129 -19.35 -4.52 24.62
C TYR A 129 -19.46 -5.32 25.91
N LEU A 130 -18.42 -6.06 26.30
CA LEU A 130 -18.40 -6.80 27.57
C LEU A 130 -18.50 -5.85 28.78
N ASN A 131 -17.77 -4.73 28.75
CA ASN A 131 -17.85 -3.74 29.83
C ASN A 131 -19.24 -3.11 29.95
N LYS A 132 -19.96 -2.92 28.83
CA LYS A 132 -21.36 -2.41 28.84
C LYS A 132 -22.39 -3.39 29.38
N LEU A 133 -22.06 -4.68 29.50
CA LEU A 133 -22.94 -5.71 30.08
C LEU A 133 -22.68 -5.92 31.58
N ALA A 134 -21.57 -5.37 32.09
CA ALA A 134 -21.19 -5.44 33.49
C ALA A 134 -21.63 -4.21 34.31
N ASP A 135 -22.08 -3.15 33.62
CA ASP A 135 -22.81 -1.98 34.15
C ASP A 135 -24.32 -2.14 33.91
#